data_AF-A0A6J1I4K9-F1
#
_entry.id   AF-A0A6J1I4K9-F1
#
_cell.length_a   1.000
_cell.length_b   1.000
_cell.length_c   1.000
_cell.angle_alpha   90.00
_cell.angle_beta   90.00
_cell.angle_gamma   90.00
#
_symmetry.space_group_name_H-M   'P 1'
#
loop_
_entity.id
_entity.type
_entity.pdbx_description
1 polymer ?
#
loop_
_entity_poly.entity_id
_entity_poly.type
_entity_poly.pdbx_seq_one_letter_code
_entity_poly.pdbx_strand_id
1 'polypeptide(L)'
;MDSFSSPSSGSSSQFSPNEFRDQLKTQLAQAYAEEFLETLRVKCFDKCITKPGSSLSGSESSCISRCMERYIEATGIVSRALFKTPH
;
A
#
# COMPACT_ATOMS: atom_id res chain seq x y z
N MET A 1 -15.87 -55.46 -22.14
CA MET A 1 -15.99 -55.44 -20.67
C MET A 1 -15.38 -54.14 -20.20
N ASP A 2 -16.27 -53.29 -19.70
CA ASP A 2 -16.18 -51.85 -19.55
C ASP A 2 -15.49 -51.43 -18.25
N SER A 3 -14.76 -50.32 -18.30
CA SER A 3 -14.59 -49.39 -17.16
C SER A 3 -14.16 -48.03 -17.70
N PHE A 4 -15.10 -47.37 -18.38
CA PHE A 4 -15.03 -45.93 -18.63
C PHE A 4 -15.32 -45.24 -17.28
N SER A 5 -14.27 -44.74 -16.64
CA SER A 5 -14.39 -43.85 -15.48
C SER A 5 -14.77 -42.46 -16.00
N SER A 6 -16.00 -42.05 -15.74
CA SER A 6 -16.48 -40.68 -15.99
C SER A 6 -15.77 -39.68 -15.06
N PRO A 7 -15.30 -38.52 -15.55
CA PRO A 7 -15.12 -37.36 -14.68
C PRO A 7 -16.50 -36.71 -14.52
N SER A 8 -17.15 -36.97 -13.39
CA SER A 8 -18.35 -36.25 -12.99
C SER A 8 -18.02 -34.79 -12.71
N SER A 9 -18.72 -33.94 -13.44
CA SER A 9 -18.94 -32.51 -13.21
C SER A 9 -19.01 -32.16 -11.73
N GLY A 10 -18.31 -31.09 -11.35
CA GLY A 10 -18.37 -30.53 -10.01
C GLY A 10 -17.46 -29.32 -9.85
N SER A 11 -17.55 -28.37 -10.80
CA SER A 11 -16.97 -27.04 -10.59
C SER A 11 -17.83 -26.32 -9.55
N SER A 12 -17.62 -26.62 -8.27
CA SER A 12 -18.02 -25.74 -7.19
C SER A 12 -16.78 -24.94 -6.82
N SER A 13 -16.64 -23.76 -7.41
CA SER A 13 -15.81 -22.70 -6.87
C SER A 13 -16.34 -22.36 -5.48
N GLN A 14 -15.92 -23.13 -4.48
CA GLN A 14 -16.10 -22.77 -3.08
C GLN A 14 -15.23 -21.55 -2.87
N PHE A 15 -15.81 -20.36 -3.02
CA PHE A 15 -15.22 -19.14 -2.51
C PHE A 15 -15.03 -19.36 -1.01
N SER A 16 -13.79 -19.64 -0.59
CA SER A 16 -13.50 -19.81 0.81
C SER A 16 -13.56 -18.41 1.45
N PRO A 17 -14.45 -18.16 2.42
CA PRO A 17 -14.63 -16.82 3.01
C PRO A 17 -13.33 -16.22 3.58
N ASN A 18 -12.40 -17.09 3.96
CA ASN A 18 -11.08 -16.70 4.43
C ASN A 18 -10.19 -16.18 3.28
N GLU A 19 -10.16 -16.87 2.14
CA GLU A 19 -9.43 -16.41 0.95
C GLU A 19 -9.97 -15.07 0.44
N PHE A 20 -11.30 -14.91 0.43
CA PHE A 20 -11.93 -13.63 0.07
C PHE A 20 -11.53 -12.51 1.03
N ARG A 21 -11.52 -12.77 2.35
CA ARG A 21 -11.08 -11.80 3.36
C ARG A 21 -9.62 -11.40 3.17
N ASP A 22 -8.75 -12.34 2.87
CA ASP A 22 -7.33 -12.06 2.70
C ASP A 22 -7.05 -11.29 1.41
N GLN A 23 -7.77 -11.61 0.33
CA GLN A 23 -7.79 -10.79 -0.89
C GLN A 23 -8.26 -9.36 -0.60
N LEU A 24 -9.34 -9.18 0.18
CA LEU A 24 -9.86 -7.87 0.57
C LEU A 24 -8.85 -7.06 1.39
N LYS A 25 -8.19 -7.69 2.37
CA LYS A 25 -7.13 -7.04 3.16
C LYS A 25 -5.98 -6.58 2.26
N THR A 26 -5.59 -7.42 1.29
CA THR A 26 -4.50 -7.12 0.35
C THR A 26 -4.86 -5.92 -0.52
N GLN A 27 -6.08 -5.90 -1.06
CA GLN A 27 -6.57 -4.77 -1.86
C GLN A 27 -6.65 -3.48 -1.03
N LEU A 28 -7.12 -3.55 0.21
CA LEU A 28 -7.16 -2.39 1.11
C LEU A 28 -5.75 -1.86 1.40
N ALA A 29 -4.81 -2.76 1.70
CA ALA A 29 -3.41 -2.39 1.94
C ALA A 29 -2.77 -1.77 0.70
N GLN A 30 -3.07 -2.27 -0.49
CA GLN A 30 -2.60 -1.70 -1.75
C GLN A 30 -3.15 -0.30 -1.98
N ALA A 31 -4.48 -0.11 -1.86
CA ALA A 31 -5.11 1.20 -2.04
C ALA A 31 -4.55 2.23 -1.06
N TYR A 32 -4.35 1.85 0.21
CA TYR A 32 -3.70 2.69 1.20
C TYR A 32 -2.26 3.05 0.82
N ALA A 33 -1.48 2.07 0.34
CA ALA A 33 -0.10 2.31 -0.10
C ALA A 33 -0.03 3.27 -1.29
N GLU A 34 -0.94 3.14 -2.26
CA GLU A 34 -1.03 4.04 -3.42
C GLU A 34 -1.34 5.48 -2.99
N GLU A 35 -2.34 5.68 -2.12
CA GLU A 35 -2.69 7.00 -1.58
C GLU A 35 -1.55 7.61 -0.75
N PHE A 36 -0.89 6.78 0.07
CA PHE A 36 0.25 7.20 0.87
C PHE A 36 1.43 7.63 0.01
N LEU A 37 1.74 6.87 -1.05
CA LEU A 37 2.77 7.23 -2.02
C LEU A 37 2.43 8.51 -2.76
N GLU A 38 1.16 8.74 -3.11
CA GLU A 38 0.73 10.00 -3.72
C GLU A 38 0.96 11.18 -2.76
N THR A 39 0.59 10.99 -1.50
CA THR A 39 0.74 12.01 -0.46
C THR A 39 2.22 12.36 -0.27
N LEU A 40 3.10 11.36 -0.19
CA LEU A 40 4.55 11.57 -0.12
C LEU A 40 5.08 12.30 -1.35
N ARG A 41 4.62 11.91 -2.55
CA ARG A 41 5.02 12.54 -3.81
C ARG A 41 4.73 14.03 -3.77
N VAL A 42 3.49 14.43 -3.47
CA VAL A 42 3.09 15.84 -3.43
C VAL A 42 3.83 16.59 -2.33
N LYS A 43 3.80 16.08 -1.08
CA LYS A 43 4.38 16.78 0.07
C LYS A 43 5.89 16.94 -0.04
N CYS A 44 6.60 15.90 -0.45
CA CYS A 44 8.05 15.97 -0.55
C CYS A 44 8.51 16.73 -1.80
N PHE A 45 7.75 16.69 -2.90
CA PHE A 45 8.02 17.56 -4.05
C PHE A 45 7.91 19.03 -3.65
N ASP A 46 6.78 19.45 -3.08
CA ASP A 46 6.54 20.84 -2.68
C ASP A 46 7.58 21.37 -1.67
N LYS A 47 8.07 20.49 -0.79
CA LYS A 47 9.06 20.87 0.23
C LYS A 47 10.49 20.89 -0.26
N CYS A 48 10.86 19.98 -1.16
CA CYS A 48 12.25 19.78 -1.53
C CYS A 48 12.63 20.36 -2.89
N ILE A 49 11.69 20.44 -3.84
CA ILE A 49 11.96 20.88 -5.21
C ILE A 49 11.64 22.38 -5.35
N THR A 50 12.68 23.20 -5.23
CA THR A 50 12.53 24.67 -5.33
C THR A 50 12.72 25.19 -6.74
N LYS A 51 13.45 24.46 -7.59
CA LYS A 51 13.70 24.80 -9.00
C LYS A 51 13.60 23.54 -9.84
N PRO A 52 12.42 23.26 -10.44
CA PRO A 52 12.24 22.08 -11.27
C PRO A 52 13.24 22.05 -12.43
N GLY A 53 13.88 20.91 -12.63
CA GLY A 53 14.83 20.67 -13.72
C GLY A 53 14.71 19.26 -14.27
N SER A 54 15.55 18.91 -15.24
CA SER A 54 15.59 17.56 -15.82
C SER A 54 16.16 16.50 -14.88
N SER A 55 16.79 16.92 -13.78
CA SER A 55 17.39 16.04 -12.78
C SER A 55 17.32 16.67 -11.40
N LEU A 56 17.38 15.83 -10.36
CA LEU A 56 17.51 16.26 -8.98
C LEU A 56 18.96 16.61 -8.68
N SER A 57 19.18 17.75 -8.04
CA SER A 57 20.45 18.06 -7.39
C SER A 57 20.70 17.12 -6.21
N GLY A 58 21.96 17.02 -5.76
CA GLY A 58 22.31 16.22 -4.57
C GLY A 58 21.58 16.67 -3.30
N SER A 59 21.33 17.98 -3.17
CA SER A 59 20.54 18.55 -2.07
C SER A 59 19.06 18.17 -2.13
N GLU A 60 18.45 18.21 -3.32
CA GLU A 60 17.05 17.81 -3.50
C GLU A 60 16.84 16.33 -3.21
N SER A 61 17.73 15.47 -3.71
CA SER A 61 17.72 14.04 -3.42
C SER A 61 17.84 13.75 -1.91
N SER A 62 18.81 14.41 -1.24
CA SER A 62 18.98 14.28 0.20
C SER A 62 17.77 14.79 1.00
N CYS A 63 17.14 15.88 0.54
CA CYS A 63 15.92 16.41 1.15
C CYS A 63 14.76 15.41 1.02
N ILE A 64 14.55 14.84 -0.18
CA ILE A 64 13.45 13.89 -0.43
C ILE A 64 13.59 12.67 0.48
N SER A 65 14.78 12.07 0.57
CA SER A 65 15.02 10.91 1.45
C SER A 65 14.64 11.21 2.91
N ARG A 66 15.05 12.38 3.42
CA ARG A 66 14.71 12.83 4.78
C ARG A 66 13.23 13.13 4.93
N CYS A 67 12.60 13.75 3.93
CA CYS A 67 11.18 14.05 3.94
C CYS A 67 10.33 12.79 4.06
N MET A 68 10.63 11.77 3.25
CA MET A 68 9.93 10.49 3.30
C MET A 68 10.08 9.79 4.66
N GLU A 69 11.31 9.70 5.16
CA GLU A 69 11.59 9.07 6.46
C GLU A 69 10.83 9.75 7.60
N ARG A 70 10.89 11.09 7.67
CA ARG A 70 10.18 11.87 8.69
C ARG A 70 8.67 11.79 8.55
N TYR A 71 8.13 11.72 7.33
CA TYR A 71 6.69 11.59 7.11
C TYR A 71 6.17 10.22 7.57
N ILE A 72 6.90 9.14 7.27
CA ILE A 72 6.58 7.79 7.74
C ILE A 72 6.61 7.74 9.28
N GLU A 73 7.66 8.28 9.89
CA GLU A 73 7.81 8.35 11.35
C GLU A 73 6.64 9.11 12.00
N ALA A 74 6.32 10.29 11.48
CA ALA A 74 5.20 11.10 11.96
C ALA A 74 3.87 10.37 11.81
N THR A 75 3.64 9.72 10.66
CA THR A 75 2.44 8.92 10.41
C THR A 75 2.32 7.78 11.42
N GLY A 76 3.42 7.12 11.78
CA GLY A 76 3.43 6.07 12.81
C GLY A 76 3.16 6.58 14.23
N ILE A 77 3.59 7.79 14.57
CA ILE A 77 3.25 8.45 15.84
C ILE A 77 1.75 8.79 15.88
N VAL A 78 1.24 9.44 14.82
CA VAL A 78 -0.17 9.84 14.72
C VAL A 78 -1.09 8.62 14.74
N SER A 79 -0.77 7.58 13.96
CA SER A 79 -1.56 6.35 13.92
C SER A 79 -1.66 5.70 15.30
N ARG A 80 -0.54 5.59 16.02
CA ARG A 80 -0.54 5.07 17.40
C ARG A 80 -1.38 5.94 18.34
N ALA A 81 -1.28 7.26 18.25
CA ALA A 81 -2.08 8.15 19.09
C ALA A 81 -3.59 8.01 18.83
N LEU A 82 -3.98 7.96 17.56
CA LEU A 82 -5.37 7.79 17.14
C LEU A 82 -5.96 6.47 17.63
N PHE A 83 -5.23 5.35 17.47
CA PHE A 83 -5.74 4.03 17.84
C PHE A 83 -5.49 3.64 19.31
N LYS A 84 -4.70 4.41 20.07
CA LYS A 84 -4.42 4.18 21.50
C LYS A 84 -5.30 5.02 22.42
N THR A 85 -6.04 6.01 21.91
CA THR A 85 -6.95 6.81 22.74
C THR A 85 -8.15 5.95 23.15
N PRO A 86 -8.33 5.61 24.44
CA PRO A 86 -9.54 4.94 24.89
C PRO A 86 -10.68 5.96 24.86
N HIS A 87 -11.86 5.52 24.42
CA HIS A 87 -13.11 6.19 24.80
C HIS A 87 -13.26 6.17 26.33
#